data_AF-A0A124IWV4-F1
#
_entry.id   AF-A0A124IWV4-F1
#
_cell.length_a   1.000
_cell.length_b   1.000
_cell.length_c   1.000
_cell.angle_alpha   90.00
_cell.angle_beta   90.00
_cell.angle_gamma   90.00
#
_symmetry.space_group_name_H-M   'P 1'
#
loop_
_entity.id
_entity.type
_entity.pdbx_description
1 polymer ?
#
loop_
_entity_poly.entity_id
_entity_poly.type
_entity_poly.pdbx_seq_one_letter_code
_entity_poly.pdbx_strand_id
1 'polypeptide(L)'
;MRERMLYLSARNRGPEEVIEEETRTEGMIGILLEKFDIDLLEYCSYGRKTHLRPDPALRIHAVTPAPRPHTILRNSLNKLRGSSYHTDTHKDLQNEIRHLCKTNDYSHVYITRGVPVSCAELISSLLPEVFIITDALYLESRHSEGKAAGKRGLSRRYHMLNAVLSRRDERRLMNKTGLLLTASEWEALSFKALSFADAGKVHVVPQFIDLDEYRFSEPAVKEDAVLLHWNMQTSQGKNTALTFLKKVFPLIKEKVPGCKCYIVGPEIHPEVAALANLDSSVQVIEEGSAVQEYIRRSKAVVASLREGCGGQLRILEAWALRTR
;
A
#
# COMPACT_ATOMS: atom_id res chain seq x y z
N MET A 1 25.06 20.62 -8.92
CA MET A 1 24.46 20.54 -7.56
C MET A 1 23.22 19.67 -7.69
N ARG A 2 22.99 18.71 -6.79
CA ARG A 2 21.76 17.89 -6.86
C ARG A 2 20.56 18.79 -6.61
N GLU A 3 19.48 18.51 -7.34
CA GLU A 3 18.22 19.21 -7.15
C GLU A 3 17.55 18.72 -5.86
N ARG A 4 16.85 19.61 -5.14
CA ARG A 4 16.12 19.22 -3.93
C ARG A 4 14.69 18.80 -4.26
N MET A 5 14.26 17.72 -3.63
CA MET A 5 12.93 17.14 -3.75
C MET A 5 12.26 17.05 -2.38
N LEU A 6 11.00 17.48 -2.30
CA LEU A 6 10.14 17.25 -1.15
C LEU A 6 9.34 15.95 -1.38
N TYR A 7 9.55 14.93 -0.56
CA TYR A 7 8.84 13.66 -0.65
C TYR A 7 7.77 13.58 0.45
N LEU A 8 6.50 13.49 0.08
CA LEU A 8 5.37 13.41 1.01
C LEU A 8 4.86 11.99 1.08
N SER A 9 4.88 11.40 2.28
CA SER A 9 4.32 10.07 2.55
C SER A 9 3.35 10.09 3.73
N ALA A 10 2.20 9.44 3.58
CA ALA A 10 1.19 9.36 4.63
C ALA A 10 0.95 7.91 5.08
N ARG A 11 1.40 7.57 6.29
CA ARG A 11 1.26 6.25 6.91
C ARG A 11 0.03 6.23 7.84
N ASN A 12 -1.15 6.31 7.24
CA ASN A 12 -2.43 6.47 7.96
C ASN A 12 -3.44 5.32 7.75
N ARG A 13 -3.06 4.21 7.10
CA ARG A 13 -3.98 3.15 6.68
C ARG A 13 -3.71 1.81 7.36
N GLY A 14 -4.59 0.83 7.10
CA GLY A 14 -4.54 -0.49 7.75
C GLY A 14 -3.28 -1.30 7.41
N PRO A 15 -2.93 -2.29 8.23
CA PRO A 15 -1.59 -2.88 8.28
C PRO A 15 -1.08 -3.55 6.99
N GLU A 16 -1.95 -4.01 6.07
CA GLU A 16 -1.51 -4.64 4.81
C GLU A 16 -1.31 -3.66 3.66
N GLU A 17 -2.25 -2.73 3.45
CA GLU A 17 -2.09 -1.66 2.46
C GLU A 17 -0.81 -0.87 2.79
N VAL A 18 -0.48 -0.76 4.07
CA VAL A 18 0.75 -0.13 4.56
C VAL A 18 2.02 -0.87 4.08
N ILE A 19 2.08 -2.20 4.08
CA ILE A 19 3.33 -2.92 3.72
C ILE A 19 3.69 -2.72 2.23
N GLU A 20 2.73 -2.88 1.32
CA GLU A 20 3.00 -2.69 -0.12
C GLU A 20 3.35 -1.24 -0.45
N GLU A 21 2.62 -0.29 0.15
CA GLU A 21 2.86 1.14 -0.03
C GLU A 21 4.22 1.55 0.57
N GLU A 22 4.62 0.95 1.69
CA GLU A 22 5.93 1.15 2.33
C GLU A 22 7.06 0.60 1.46
N THR A 23 7.00 -0.67 1.02
CA THR A 23 8.05 -1.25 0.15
C THR A 23 8.23 -0.43 -1.12
N ARG A 24 7.14 0.02 -1.73
CA ARG A 24 7.22 0.90 -2.90
C ARG A 24 7.79 2.27 -2.56
N THR A 25 7.38 2.88 -1.46
CA THR A 25 7.88 4.18 -1.02
C THR A 25 9.39 4.12 -0.77
N GLU A 26 9.85 3.12 -0.01
CA GLU A 26 11.27 2.96 0.31
C GLU A 26 12.10 2.68 -0.95
N GLY A 27 11.59 1.81 -1.84
CA GLY A 27 12.22 1.54 -3.13
C GLY A 27 12.29 2.77 -4.04
N MET A 28 11.23 3.59 -4.10
CA MET A 28 11.23 4.83 -4.88
C MET A 28 12.22 5.85 -4.34
N ILE A 29 12.29 6.01 -3.01
CA ILE A 29 13.27 6.89 -2.37
C ILE A 29 14.69 6.44 -2.74
N GLY A 30 14.98 5.13 -2.65
CA GLY A 30 16.29 4.58 -3.01
C GLY A 30 16.71 4.95 -4.44
N ILE A 31 15.80 4.83 -5.41
CA ILE A 31 16.07 5.20 -6.81
C ILE A 31 16.24 6.72 -6.97
N LEU A 32 15.40 7.51 -6.31
CA LEU A 32 15.40 8.98 -6.46
C LEU A 32 16.62 9.63 -5.81
N LEU A 33 17.21 9.02 -4.77
CA LEU A 33 18.44 9.50 -4.11
C LEU A 33 19.67 9.50 -5.04
N GLU A 34 19.63 8.78 -6.16
CA GLU A 34 20.69 8.86 -7.17
C GLU A 34 20.80 10.26 -7.78
N LYS A 35 19.67 10.97 -7.87
CA LYS A 35 19.54 12.26 -8.57
C LYS A 35 19.19 13.45 -7.66
N PHE A 36 18.45 13.22 -6.58
CA PHE A 36 17.89 14.28 -5.74
C PHE A 36 18.43 14.23 -4.31
N ASP A 37 18.51 15.42 -3.70
CA ASP A 37 18.57 15.54 -2.24
C ASP A 37 17.12 15.58 -1.72
N ILE A 38 16.74 14.62 -0.89
CA ILE A 38 15.35 14.36 -0.52
C ILE A 38 15.08 14.79 0.92
N ASP A 39 14.13 15.70 1.09
CA ASP A 39 13.48 15.93 2.38
C ASP A 39 12.18 15.09 2.41
N LEU A 40 12.20 13.98 3.15
CA LEU A 40 11.08 13.08 3.35
C LEU A 40 10.20 13.55 4.51
N LEU A 41 8.98 13.98 4.21
CA LEU A 41 7.96 14.31 5.20
C LEU A 41 7.02 13.12 5.41
N GLU A 42 7.21 12.42 6.51
CA GLU A 42 6.39 11.28 6.90
C GLU A 42 5.30 11.70 7.86
N TYR A 43 4.05 11.47 7.45
CA TYR A 43 2.89 11.70 8.28
C TYR A 43 2.45 10.37 8.91
N CYS A 44 2.74 10.19 10.21
CA CYS A 44 2.58 8.92 10.90
C CYS A 44 1.51 9.01 12.00
N SER A 45 0.47 8.18 11.91
CA SER A 45 -0.49 8.01 13.01
C SER A 45 0.00 7.04 14.10
N TYR A 46 1.02 6.23 13.80
CA TYR A 46 1.62 5.24 14.72
C TYR A 46 3.16 5.28 14.62
N GLY A 47 3.85 5.12 15.75
CA GLY A 47 5.31 5.09 15.81
C GLY A 47 5.85 3.76 15.29
N ARG A 48 6.47 3.76 14.10
CA ARG A 48 7.25 2.64 13.58
C ARG A 48 8.59 3.17 13.03
N LYS A 49 9.64 2.35 13.10
CA LYS A 49 10.97 2.69 12.56
C LYS A 49 10.97 2.49 11.04
N THR A 50 11.46 3.47 10.29
CA THR A 50 11.75 3.34 8.86
C THR A 50 12.88 2.34 8.64
N HIS A 51 12.84 1.58 7.55
CA HIS A 51 13.91 0.64 7.18
C HIS A 51 14.92 1.25 6.18
N LEU A 52 14.69 2.51 5.80
CA LEU A 52 15.57 3.29 4.93
C LEU A 52 17.01 3.31 5.48
N ARG A 53 17.97 2.98 4.61
CA ARG A 53 19.39 3.10 4.92
C ARG A 53 19.74 4.57 5.16
N PRO A 54 20.56 4.90 6.17
CA PRO A 54 21.01 6.27 6.37
C PRO A 54 21.77 6.76 5.14
N ASP A 55 21.31 7.86 4.54
CA ASP A 55 21.95 8.51 3.40
C ASP A 55 22.10 10.01 3.72
N PRO A 56 23.28 10.63 3.49
CA PRO A 56 23.46 12.06 3.74
C PRO A 56 22.56 12.97 2.88
N ALA A 57 22.09 12.48 1.72
CA ALA A 57 21.15 13.17 0.85
C ALA A 57 19.69 12.96 1.26
N LEU A 58 19.40 12.18 2.31
CA LEU A 58 18.06 11.93 2.83
C LEU A 58 17.87 12.59 4.21
N ARG A 59 16.88 13.48 4.34
CA ARG A 59 16.44 14.04 5.62
C ARG A 59 15.02 13.63 5.92
N ILE A 60 14.78 13.08 7.10
CA ILE A 60 13.45 12.59 7.49
C ILE A 60 12.81 13.55 8.49
N HIS A 61 11.63 14.04 8.14
CA HIS A 61 10.78 14.91 8.94
C HIS A 61 9.52 14.11 9.31
N ALA A 62 9.43 13.65 10.57
CA ALA A 62 8.27 12.92 11.05
C ALA A 62 7.24 13.87 11.68
N VAL A 63 6.00 13.82 11.21
CA VAL A 63 4.87 14.59 11.77
C VAL A 63 3.86 13.61 12.36
N THR A 64 3.74 13.67 13.69
CA THR A 64 2.73 12.93 14.43
C THR A 64 1.57 13.87 14.79
N PRO A 65 0.31 13.57 14.44
CA PRO A 65 -0.82 14.40 14.84
C PRO A 65 -0.95 14.49 16.36
N ALA A 66 -1.16 15.70 16.87
CA ALA A 66 -1.50 15.88 18.28
C ALA A 66 -2.91 15.31 18.57
N PRO A 67 -3.10 14.52 19.65
CA PRO A 67 -4.43 14.03 20.02
C PRO A 67 -5.31 15.21 20.46
N ARG A 68 -6.39 15.51 19.72
CA ARG A 68 -7.32 16.61 20.03
C ARG A 68 -8.65 16.07 20.62
N PRO A 69 -9.02 16.45 21.86
CA PRO A 69 -10.10 15.80 22.64
C PRO A 69 -11.54 16.00 22.10
N HIS A 70 -11.80 17.03 21.28
CA HIS A 70 -13.16 17.33 20.77
C HIS A 70 -13.54 16.61 19.46
N THR A 71 -12.76 15.62 19.02
CA THR A 71 -12.92 15.00 17.68
C THR A 71 -13.89 13.82 17.62
N ILE A 72 -14.30 13.24 18.76
CA ILE A 72 -15.14 12.00 18.78
C ILE A 72 -16.52 12.23 18.13
N LEU A 73 -17.18 13.36 18.41
CA LEU A 73 -18.50 13.68 17.85
C LEU A 73 -18.44 14.08 16.36
N ARG A 74 -17.37 14.76 15.93
CA ARG A 74 -17.15 15.14 14.52
C ARG A 74 -16.72 13.97 13.65
N ASN A 75 -15.99 13.00 14.20
CA ASN A 75 -15.59 11.78 13.49
C ASN A 75 -16.80 10.92 13.06
N SER A 76 -17.89 10.94 13.83
CA SER A 76 -19.14 10.24 13.51
C SER A 76 -19.94 10.90 12.37
N LEU A 77 -19.91 12.23 12.25
CA LEU A 77 -20.50 12.98 11.14
C LEU A 77 -19.58 12.96 9.89
N ASN A 78 -18.26 12.93 10.08
CA ASN A 78 -17.28 12.76 9.01
C ASN A 78 -17.26 11.32 8.45
N LYS A 79 -17.67 10.32 9.25
CA LYS A 79 -18.03 8.97 8.78
C LYS A 79 -19.15 8.99 7.75
N LEU A 80 -20.06 9.98 7.76
CA LEU A 80 -21.11 10.14 6.74
C LEU A 80 -20.62 10.93 5.51
N ARG A 81 -19.57 11.75 5.63
CA ARG A 81 -18.94 12.49 4.53
C ARG A 81 -17.81 11.74 3.83
N GLY A 82 -17.63 10.45 4.14
CA GLY A 82 -16.79 9.56 3.33
C GLY A 82 -15.30 9.87 3.36
N SER A 83 -14.86 10.80 4.22
CA SER A 83 -13.45 11.08 4.36
C SER A 83 -12.88 10.08 5.37
N SER A 84 -12.27 9.01 4.86
CA SER A 84 -11.17 8.36 5.59
C SER A 84 -9.97 9.31 5.81
N TYR A 85 -10.09 10.58 5.39
CA TYR A 85 -9.16 11.66 5.66
C TYR A 85 -9.68 12.47 6.84
N HIS A 86 -9.00 12.34 7.96
CA HIS A 86 -9.27 13.14 9.13
C HIS A 86 -9.03 14.63 8.80
N THR A 87 -10.11 15.39 8.64
CA THR A 87 -10.09 16.79 8.17
C THR A 87 -9.33 17.75 9.12
N ASP A 88 -9.21 17.42 10.40
CA ASP A 88 -8.47 18.20 11.40
C ASP A 88 -6.98 17.82 11.51
N THR A 89 -6.59 16.68 10.93
CA THR A 89 -5.27 16.02 10.96
C THR A 89 -4.36 16.60 9.87
N HIS A 90 -4.93 17.37 8.93
CA HIS A 90 -4.19 18.03 7.85
C HIS A 90 -3.41 19.27 8.26
N LYS A 91 -3.77 19.95 9.35
CA LYS A 91 -3.16 21.25 9.69
C LYS A 91 -1.68 21.13 10.06
N ASP A 92 -1.33 20.10 10.83
CA ASP A 92 0.04 19.91 11.30
C ASP A 92 0.96 19.56 10.11
N LEU A 93 0.48 18.69 9.20
CA LEU A 93 1.15 18.41 7.93
C LEU A 93 1.31 19.65 7.05
N GLN A 94 0.25 20.44 6.89
CA GLN A 94 0.28 21.67 6.10
C GLN A 94 1.23 22.74 6.70
N ASN A 95 1.31 22.82 8.02
CA ASN A 95 2.23 23.73 8.70
C ASN A 95 3.68 23.32 8.44
N GLU A 96 3.99 22.03 8.51
CA GLU A 96 5.33 21.53 8.22
C GLU A 96 5.70 21.75 6.74
N ILE A 97 4.78 21.47 5.81
CA ILE A 97 4.97 21.82 4.39
C ILE A 97 5.30 23.31 4.22
N ARG A 98 4.55 24.20 4.89
CA ARG A 98 4.83 25.65 4.85
C ARG A 98 6.20 25.99 5.42
N HIS A 99 6.64 25.32 6.48
CA HIS A 99 7.95 25.54 7.08
C HIS A 99 9.08 25.11 6.14
N LEU A 100 8.98 23.92 5.57
CA LEU A 100 9.96 23.37 4.64
C LEU A 100 10.04 24.20 3.36
N CYS A 101 8.92 24.54 2.73
CA CYS A 101 8.90 25.37 1.51
C CYS A 101 9.38 26.82 1.74
N LYS A 102 9.44 27.31 2.99
CA LYS A 102 10.04 28.62 3.30
C LYS A 102 11.55 28.55 3.49
N THR A 103 12.06 27.39 3.89
CA THR A 103 13.45 27.20 4.31
C THR A 103 14.29 26.60 3.17
N ASN A 104 13.65 25.91 2.23
CA ASN A 104 14.28 25.23 1.13
C ASN A 104 13.53 25.51 -0.18
N ASP A 105 14.29 25.65 -1.27
CA ASP A 105 13.73 25.71 -2.62
C ASP A 105 13.66 24.29 -3.21
N TYR A 106 12.45 23.84 -3.53
CA TYR A 106 12.20 22.54 -4.11
C TYR A 106 11.90 22.68 -5.60
N SER A 107 12.63 21.91 -6.41
CA SER A 107 12.39 21.78 -7.85
C SER A 107 11.27 20.77 -8.15
N HIS A 108 11.18 19.72 -7.31
CA HIS A 108 10.27 18.61 -7.47
C HIS A 108 9.58 18.30 -6.15
N VAL A 109 8.33 17.85 -6.23
CA VAL A 109 7.57 17.30 -5.09
C VAL A 109 7.05 15.93 -5.49
N TYR A 110 7.32 14.91 -4.68
CA TYR A 110 6.78 13.57 -4.85
C TYR A 110 5.68 13.32 -3.81
N ILE A 111 4.50 12.91 -4.25
CA ILE A 111 3.34 12.70 -3.37
C ILE A 111 2.88 11.25 -3.48
N THR A 112 2.92 10.50 -2.38
CA THR A 112 2.36 9.15 -2.36
C THR A 112 0.87 9.17 -2.04
N ARG A 113 0.22 8.02 -2.27
CA ARG A 113 -1.16 7.76 -1.87
C ARG A 113 -1.36 8.03 -0.37
N GLY A 114 -2.57 8.48 -0.01
CA GLY A 114 -2.93 8.81 1.38
C GLY A 114 -2.61 10.25 1.78
N VAL A 115 -1.72 10.94 1.04
CA VAL A 115 -1.55 12.38 1.19
C VAL A 115 -2.79 13.11 0.64
N PRO A 116 -3.40 14.03 1.41
CA PRO A 116 -4.59 14.75 0.98
C PRO A 116 -4.32 15.63 -0.24
N VAL A 117 -5.27 15.68 -1.18
CA VAL A 117 -5.19 16.55 -2.38
C VAL A 117 -5.03 18.03 -2.01
N SER A 118 -5.52 18.46 -0.85
CA SER A 118 -5.32 19.82 -0.34
C SER A 118 -3.84 20.17 -0.10
N CYS A 119 -2.97 19.18 0.11
CA CYS A 119 -1.52 19.39 0.21
C CYS A 119 -0.92 19.69 -1.17
N ALA A 120 -1.38 19.01 -2.23
CA ALA A 120 -0.96 19.33 -3.61
C ALA A 120 -1.41 20.75 -4.01
N GLU A 121 -2.63 21.15 -3.62
CA GLU A 121 -3.13 22.52 -3.83
C GLU A 121 -2.29 23.56 -3.07
N LEU A 122 -1.97 23.28 -1.80
CA LEU A 122 -1.09 24.13 -0.99
C LEU A 122 0.30 24.29 -1.63
N ILE A 123 0.93 23.18 -2.03
CA ILE A 123 2.25 23.19 -2.67
C ILE A 123 2.22 24.00 -3.96
N SER A 124 1.20 23.79 -4.80
CA SER A 124 1.03 24.58 -6.02
C SER A 124 0.91 26.09 -5.75
N SER A 125 0.38 26.49 -4.59
CA SER A 125 0.28 27.91 -4.20
C SER A 125 1.58 28.47 -3.60
N LEU A 126 2.37 27.64 -2.93
CA LEU A 126 3.62 28.05 -2.29
C LEU A 126 4.78 28.07 -3.28
N LEU A 127 4.78 27.13 -4.23
CA LEU A 127 5.81 26.90 -5.22
C LEU A 127 5.18 26.76 -6.62
N PRO A 128 4.93 27.87 -7.34
CA PRO A 128 4.21 27.84 -8.62
C PRO A 128 4.93 27.08 -9.75
N GLU A 129 6.27 27.02 -9.70
CA GLU A 129 7.10 26.41 -10.75
C GLU A 129 7.50 24.95 -10.43
N VAL A 130 7.05 24.39 -9.30
CA VAL A 130 7.47 23.06 -8.86
C VAL A 130 6.87 21.95 -9.73
N PHE A 131 7.67 20.94 -10.05
CA PHE A 131 7.19 19.77 -10.76
C PHE A 131 6.59 18.74 -9.78
N ILE A 132 5.27 18.59 -9.79
CA ILE A 132 4.55 17.66 -8.89
C ILE A 132 4.43 16.28 -9.53
N ILE A 133 5.04 15.29 -8.89
CA ILE A 133 4.92 13.86 -9.19
C ILE A 133 3.96 13.25 -8.17
N THR A 134 3.04 12.41 -8.62
CA THR A 134 2.14 11.68 -7.73
C THR A 134 2.13 10.20 -8.04
N ASP A 135 2.25 9.40 -6.99
CA ASP A 135 2.22 7.94 -7.06
C ASP A 135 0.87 7.41 -6.56
N ALA A 136 -0.04 7.25 -7.53
CA ALA A 136 -1.36 6.72 -7.30
C ALA A 136 -1.33 5.20 -7.50
N LEU A 137 -0.81 4.49 -6.48
CA LEU A 137 -0.76 3.03 -6.41
C LEU A 137 -2.07 2.35 -6.86
N TYR A 138 -3.22 2.89 -6.41
CA TYR A 138 -4.55 2.41 -6.79
C TYR A 138 -5.57 3.55 -6.88
N LEU A 139 -6.56 3.41 -7.77
CA LEU A 139 -7.73 4.28 -7.84
C LEU A 139 -8.72 3.99 -6.70
N GLU A 140 -8.96 4.98 -5.84
CA GLU A 140 -9.79 4.85 -4.63
C GLU A 140 -11.28 4.77 -4.95
N SER A 141 -11.72 5.47 -5.99
CA SER A 141 -13.11 5.45 -6.44
C SER A 141 -13.54 4.04 -6.82
N ARG A 142 -12.71 3.30 -7.58
CA ARG A 142 -12.99 1.90 -7.97
C ARG A 142 -12.99 0.94 -6.80
N HIS A 143 -12.06 1.09 -5.86
CA HIS A 143 -12.09 0.30 -4.63
C HIS A 143 -13.40 0.52 -3.84
N SER A 144 -13.85 1.77 -3.76
CA SER A 144 -15.14 2.12 -3.14
C SER A 144 -16.35 1.55 -3.91
N GLU A 145 -16.32 1.56 -5.25
CA GLU A 145 -17.36 0.95 -6.09
C GLU A 145 -17.45 -0.57 -5.90
N GLY A 146 -16.29 -1.24 -5.85
CA GLY A 146 -16.21 -2.68 -5.55
C GLY A 146 -16.84 -3.03 -4.20
N LYS A 147 -16.54 -2.23 -3.16
CA LYS A 147 -17.19 -2.36 -1.84
C LYS A 147 -18.71 -2.14 -1.91
N ALA A 148 -19.19 -1.24 -2.78
CA ALA A 148 -20.62 -0.99 -2.96
C ALA A 148 -21.37 -2.17 -3.62
N ALA A 149 -20.73 -2.86 -4.56
CA ALA A 149 -21.36 -3.93 -5.36
C ALA A 149 -21.86 -5.12 -4.52
N GLY A 150 -21.22 -5.41 -3.38
CA GLY A 150 -21.62 -6.47 -2.45
C GLY A 150 -22.56 -6.05 -1.31
N LYS A 151 -22.96 -4.77 -1.24
CA LYS A 151 -23.73 -4.21 -0.11
C LYS A 151 -25.17 -3.87 -0.53
N ARG A 152 -26.09 -3.85 0.44
CA ARG A 152 -27.51 -3.50 0.22
C ARG A 152 -27.92 -2.29 1.07
N GLY A 153 -28.99 -1.61 0.67
CA GLY A 153 -29.58 -0.49 1.42
C GLY A 153 -28.68 0.75 1.55
N LEU A 154 -28.69 1.37 2.73
CA LEU A 154 -27.94 2.60 3.03
C LEU A 154 -26.42 2.43 2.89
N SER A 155 -25.91 1.23 3.17
CA SER A 155 -24.48 0.92 3.00
C SER A 155 -24.03 1.03 1.54
N ARG A 156 -24.87 0.59 0.59
CA ARG A 156 -24.57 0.76 -0.85
C ARG A 156 -24.52 2.23 -1.24
N ARG A 157 -25.52 3.01 -0.81
CA ARG A 157 -25.59 4.46 -1.10
C ARG A 157 -24.38 5.20 -0.52
N TYR A 158 -23.96 4.83 0.68
CA TYR A 158 -22.76 5.36 1.32
C TYR A 158 -21.50 5.13 0.47
N HIS A 159 -21.24 3.87 0.06
CA HIS A 159 -20.06 3.57 -0.75
C HIS A 159 -20.11 4.20 -2.16
N MET A 160 -21.30 4.32 -2.76
CA MET A 160 -21.47 5.04 -4.02
C MET A 160 -21.19 6.55 -3.90
N LEU A 161 -21.65 7.19 -2.83
CA LEU A 161 -21.33 8.60 -2.58
C LEU A 161 -19.84 8.80 -2.37
N ASN A 162 -19.19 7.90 -1.63
CA ASN A 162 -17.74 7.94 -1.45
C ASN A 162 -17.00 7.79 -2.79
N ALA A 163 -17.44 6.88 -3.66
CA ALA A 163 -16.85 6.72 -4.99
C ALA A 163 -16.93 8.02 -5.81
N VAL A 164 -18.06 8.73 -5.76
CA VAL A 164 -18.23 10.02 -6.44
C VAL A 164 -17.29 11.10 -5.88
N LEU A 165 -17.17 11.18 -4.55
CA LEU A 165 -16.26 12.13 -3.90
C LEU A 165 -14.79 11.82 -4.22
N SER A 166 -14.36 10.56 -4.09
CA SER A 166 -13.02 10.12 -4.46
C SER A 166 -12.72 10.44 -5.92
N ARG A 167 -13.66 10.20 -6.85
CA ARG A 167 -13.48 10.51 -8.27
C ARG A 167 -13.27 12.00 -8.52
N ARG A 168 -13.95 12.87 -7.75
CA ARG A 168 -13.75 14.32 -7.84
C ARG A 168 -12.35 14.73 -7.36
N ASP A 169 -11.85 14.09 -6.31
CA ASP A 169 -10.53 14.38 -5.75
C ASP A 169 -9.41 13.83 -6.64
N GLU A 170 -9.57 12.62 -7.18
CA GLU A 170 -8.68 12.02 -8.19
C GLU A 170 -8.56 12.91 -9.44
N ARG A 171 -9.68 13.48 -9.91
CA ARG A 171 -9.65 14.43 -11.03
C ARG A 171 -8.91 15.74 -10.67
N ARG A 172 -9.10 16.24 -9.45
CA ARG A 172 -8.37 17.43 -8.98
C ARG A 172 -6.87 17.16 -8.87
N LEU A 173 -6.48 15.98 -8.41
CA LEU A 173 -5.10 15.53 -8.36
C LEU A 173 -4.49 15.43 -9.77
N MET A 174 -5.19 14.80 -10.72
CA MET A 174 -4.79 14.76 -12.14
C MET A 174 -4.50 16.16 -12.71
N ASN A 175 -5.35 17.15 -12.40
CA ASN A 175 -5.17 18.51 -12.89
C ASN A 175 -3.92 19.22 -12.32
N LYS A 176 -3.49 18.85 -11.11
CA LYS A 176 -2.37 19.50 -10.40
C LYS A 176 -1.02 18.81 -10.62
N THR A 177 -1.04 17.56 -11.08
CA THR A 177 0.17 16.77 -11.28
C THR A 177 0.81 17.08 -12.63
N GLY A 178 2.14 17.14 -12.63
CA GLY A 178 2.96 17.14 -13.84
C GLY A 178 3.21 15.72 -14.34
N LEU A 179 3.31 14.75 -13.42
CA LEU A 179 3.48 13.33 -13.69
C LEU A 179 2.67 12.51 -12.70
N LEU A 180 1.88 11.54 -13.18
CA LEU A 180 1.15 10.60 -12.34
C LEU A 180 1.60 9.16 -12.65
N LEU A 181 2.05 8.47 -11.61
CA LEU A 181 2.50 7.08 -11.66
C LEU A 181 1.39 6.17 -11.14
N THR A 182 1.19 5.03 -11.80
CA THR A 182 0.27 3.98 -11.37
C THR A 182 0.97 2.64 -11.28
N ALA A 183 0.43 1.72 -10.47
CA ALA A 183 1.02 0.38 -10.30
C ALA A 183 0.67 -0.61 -11.44
N SER A 184 -0.33 -0.31 -12.29
CA SER A 184 -0.70 -1.18 -13.41
C SER A 184 -1.27 -0.41 -14.59
N GLU A 185 -1.29 -1.06 -15.76
CA GLU A 185 -1.93 -0.53 -16.98
C GLU A 185 -3.43 -0.28 -16.79
N TRP A 186 -4.11 -1.16 -16.04
CA TRP A 186 -5.52 -1.02 -15.76
C TRP A 186 -5.84 0.23 -14.94
N GLU A 187 -4.99 0.53 -13.96
CA GLU A 187 -5.08 1.76 -13.17
C GLU A 187 -4.76 2.99 -14.03
N ALA A 188 -3.72 2.91 -14.88
CA ALA A 188 -3.38 3.99 -15.80
C ALA A 188 -4.55 4.32 -16.75
N LEU A 189 -5.18 3.31 -17.34
CA LEU A 189 -6.37 3.51 -18.20
C LEU A 189 -7.52 4.16 -17.43
N SER A 190 -7.69 3.79 -16.16
CA SER A 190 -8.75 4.36 -15.31
C SER A 190 -8.51 5.84 -15.03
N PHE A 191 -7.28 6.23 -14.69
CA PHE A 191 -6.91 7.65 -14.53
C PHE A 191 -7.01 8.43 -15.85
N LYS A 192 -6.55 7.86 -16.96
CA LYS A 192 -6.67 8.47 -18.30
C LYS A 192 -8.13 8.73 -18.69
N ALA A 193 -9.04 7.85 -18.29
CA ALA A 193 -10.48 8.04 -18.50
C ALA A 193 -11.11 9.14 -17.61
N LEU A 194 -10.45 9.59 -16.54
CA LEU A 194 -10.92 10.72 -15.72
C LEU A 194 -10.67 12.08 -16.37
N SER A 195 -9.55 12.23 -17.08
CA SER A 195 -9.19 13.44 -17.83
C SER A 195 -8.39 13.07 -19.08
N PHE A 196 -9.06 13.09 -20.24
CA PHE A 196 -8.38 12.86 -21.52
C PHE A 196 -7.30 13.91 -21.81
N ALA A 197 -7.50 15.15 -21.36
CA ALA A 197 -6.53 16.24 -21.53
C ALA A 197 -5.21 15.98 -20.78
N ASP A 198 -5.28 15.31 -19.62
CA ASP A 198 -4.12 15.00 -18.78
C ASP A 198 -3.63 13.55 -18.96
N ALA A 199 -4.22 12.79 -19.88
CA ALA A 199 -3.90 11.37 -20.07
C ALA A 199 -2.43 11.12 -20.44
N GLY A 200 -1.77 12.09 -21.10
CA GLY A 200 -0.36 12.03 -21.45
C GLY A 200 0.61 12.09 -20.26
N LYS A 201 0.15 12.50 -19.08
CA LYS A 201 0.94 12.58 -17.86
C LYS A 201 0.92 11.27 -17.05
N VAL A 202 0.12 10.29 -17.45
CA VAL A 202 -0.12 9.05 -16.70
C VAL A 202 0.78 7.92 -17.21
N HIS A 203 1.68 7.45 -16.36
CA HIS A 203 2.65 6.40 -16.65
C HIS A 203 2.54 5.24 -15.66
N VAL A 204 2.87 4.04 -16.12
CA VAL A 204 2.87 2.83 -15.30
C VAL A 204 4.27 2.59 -14.77
N VAL A 205 4.38 2.47 -13.46
CA VAL A 205 5.56 1.91 -12.80
C VAL A 205 5.05 0.77 -11.93
N PRO A 206 5.19 -0.50 -12.37
CA PRO A 206 4.70 -1.65 -11.63
C PRO A 206 5.26 -1.73 -10.21
N GLN A 207 4.70 -2.58 -9.36
CA GLN A 207 5.34 -2.89 -8.11
C GLN A 207 6.69 -3.60 -8.36
N PHE A 208 7.66 -3.32 -7.50
CA PHE A 208 9.01 -3.86 -7.57
C PHE A 208 9.51 -4.15 -6.16
N ILE A 209 10.58 -4.93 -6.09
CA ILE A 209 11.28 -5.33 -4.86
C ILE A 209 12.78 -5.16 -5.06
N ASP A 210 13.51 -4.97 -3.97
CA ASP A 210 14.97 -5.02 -4.00
C ASP A 210 15.41 -6.49 -4.07
N LEU A 211 15.99 -6.91 -5.19
CA LEU A 211 16.44 -8.29 -5.39
C LEU A 211 17.58 -8.68 -4.45
N ASP A 212 18.34 -7.72 -3.93
CA ASP A 212 19.44 -8.01 -3.01
C ASP A 212 18.92 -8.55 -1.66
N GLU A 213 17.70 -8.19 -1.26
CA GLU A 213 17.02 -8.73 -0.06
C GLU A 213 16.60 -10.20 -0.18
N TYR A 214 16.61 -10.75 -1.40
CA TYR A 214 16.20 -12.12 -1.70
C TYR A 214 17.37 -12.98 -2.21
N ARG A 215 18.61 -12.52 -2.04
CA ARG A 215 19.80 -13.30 -2.39
C ARG A 215 20.13 -14.32 -1.32
N PHE A 216 20.05 -15.59 -1.70
CA PHE A 216 20.47 -16.72 -0.88
C PHE A 216 21.61 -17.48 -1.57
N SER A 217 22.65 -17.81 -0.81
CA SER A 217 23.83 -18.54 -1.30
C SER A 217 23.50 -19.97 -1.72
N GLU A 218 22.59 -20.62 -1.01
CA GLU A 218 22.27 -22.04 -1.21
C GLU A 218 20.86 -22.22 -1.80
N PRO A 219 20.63 -23.23 -2.65
CA PRO A 219 19.27 -23.60 -3.05
C PRO A 219 18.56 -24.30 -1.88
N ALA A 220 17.29 -23.97 -1.65
CA ALA A 220 16.47 -24.68 -0.66
C ALA A 220 15.90 -25.98 -1.23
N VAL A 221 15.80 -27.01 -0.38
CA VAL A 221 15.10 -28.25 -0.73
C VAL A 221 13.60 -27.98 -0.77
N LYS A 222 12.97 -28.29 -1.91
CA LYS A 222 11.54 -28.08 -2.12
C LYS A 222 10.72 -29.20 -1.48
N GLU A 223 9.81 -28.84 -0.59
CA GLU A 223 8.81 -29.73 0.00
C GLU A 223 7.54 -29.75 -0.86
N ASP A 224 6.77 -30.83 -0.79
CA ASP A 224 5.37 -30.85 -1.24
C ASP A 224 4.53 -29.97 -0.31
N ALA A 225 4.70 -28.66 -0.47
CA ALA A 225 4.07 -27.65 0.35
C ALA A 225 3.61 -26.46 -0.48
N VAL A 226 2.45 -25.94 -0.12
CA VAL A 226 1.90 -24.67 -0.58
C VAL A 226 1.95 -23.65 0.55
N LEU A 227 2.16 -22.38 0.22
CA LEU A 227 2.31 -21.33 1.22
C LEU A 227 1.36 -20.16 0.98
N LEU A 228 0.72 -19.69 2.06
CA LEU A 228 -0.07 -18.47 2.09
C LEU A 228 0.65 -17.45 2.96
N HIS A 229 1.06 -16.33 2.37
CA HIS A 229 1.74 -15.25 3.08
C HIS A 229 0.87 -13.99 3.08
N TRP A 230 0.17 -13.74 4.18
CA TRP A 230 -0.79 -12.65 4.27
C TRP A 230 -1.11 -12.33 5.75
N ASN A 231 -1.47 -11.09 6.08
CA ASN A 231 -2.02 -10.80 7.41
C ASN A 231 -3.48 -11.33 7.50
N MET A 232 -3.64 -12.48 8.13
CA MET A 232 -4.92 -13.17 8.12
C MET A 232 -5.97 -12.49 9.00
N GLN A 233 -5.63 -11.43 9.74
CA GLN A 233 -6.57 -10.62 10.51
C GLN A 233 -7.38 -9.66 9.64
N THR A 234 -6.86 -9.27 8.46
CA THR A 234 -7.61 -8.42 7.54
C THR A 234 -8.78 -9.21 6.94
N SER A 235 -9.81 -8.48 6.49
CA SER A 235 -10.93 -9.13 5.79
C SER A 235 -10.44 -9.91 4.56
N GLN A 236 -9.42 -9.39 3.88
CA GLN A 236 -8.87 -9.97 2.65
C GLN A 236 -8.06 -11.23 2.92
N GLY A 237 -7.11 -11.16 3.85
CA GLY A 237 -6.32 -12.30 4.29
C GLY A 237 -7.20 -13.40 4.86
N LYS A 238 -8.11 -13.06 5.78
CA LYS A 238 -9.10 -13.99 6.35
C LYS A 238 -9.89 -14.71 5.26
N ASN A 239 -10.56 -13.97 4.38
CA ASN A 239 -11.41 -14.56 3.34
C ASN A 239 -10.62 -15.46 2.39
N THR A 240 -9.41 -15.03 2.02
CA THR A 240 -8.50 -15.80 1.17
C THR A 240 -8.12 -17.12 1.84
N ALA A 241 -7.65 -17.10 3.09
CA ALA A 241 -7.27 -18.29 3.83
C ALA A 241 -8.46 -19.24 4.03
N LEU A 242 -9.62 -18.73 4.46
CA LEU A 242 -10.82 -19.54 4.64
C LEU A 242 -11.28 -20.19 3.33
N THR A 243 -11.24 -19.45 2.22
CA THR A 243 -11.61 -19.98 0.90
C THR A 243 -10.64 -21.05 0.46
N PHE A 244 -9.34 -20.80 0.61
CA PHE A 244 -8.29 -21.73 0.24
C PHE A 244 -8.40 -23.04 1.03
N LEU A 245 -8.43 -22.96 2.37
CA LEU A 245 -8.49 -24.13 3.24
C LEU A 245 -9.75 -24.96 3.04
N LYS A 246 -10.90 -24.33 2.79
CA LYS A 246 -12.18 -25.07 2.64
C LYS A 246 -12.41 -25.62 1.24
N LYS A 247 -11.93 -24.95 0.19
CA LYS A 247 -12.33 -25.25 -1.20
C LYS A 247 -11.19 -25.69 -2.11
N VAL A 248 -9.96 -25.24 -1.84
CA VAL A 248 -8.83 -25.45 -2.77
C VAL A 248 -7.87 -26.50 -2.21
N PHE A 249 -7.44 -26.34 -0.96
CA PHE A 249 -6.46 -27.23 -0.34
C PHE A 249 -6.90 -28.71 -0.29
N PRO A 250 -8.18 -29.05 -0.01
CA PRO A 250 -8.64 -30.44 -0.06
C PRO A 250 -8.43 -31.09 -1.44
N LEU A 251 -8.65 -30.33 -2.53
CA LEU A 251 -8.45 -30.81 -3.90
C LEU A 251 -6.97 -31.00 -4.24
N ILE A 252 -6.09 -30.17 -3.65
CA ILE A 252 -4.64 -30.33 -3.77
C ILE A 252 -4.20 -31.63 -3.08
N LYS A 253 -4.68 -31.88 -1.86
CA LYS A 253 -4.34 -33.10 -1.10
C LYS A 253 -4.82 -34.38 -1.78
N GLU A 254 -5.95 -34.33 -2.47
CA GLU A 254 -6.43 -35.47 -3.27
C GLU A 254 -5.45 -35.85 -4.38
N LYS A 255 -4.83 -34.85 -5.02
CA LYS A 255 -3.87 -35.06 -6.12
C LYS A 255 -2.43 -35.26 -5.65
N VAL A 256 -2.05 -34.67 -4.52
CA VAL A 256 -0.73 -34.76 -3.91
C VAL A 256 -0.90 -35.17 -2.45
N PRO A 257 -1.04 -36.49 -2.18
CA PRO A 257 -1.15 -36.99 -0.82
C PRO A 257 0.06 -36.58 0.02
N GLY A 258 -0.18 -36.07 1.23
CA GLY A 258 0.89 -35.58 2.12
C GLY A 258 1.34 -34.14 1.85
N CYS A 259 0.71 -33.42 0.91
CA CYS A 259 0.97 -31.99 0.73
C CYS A 259 0.72 -31.20 2.02
N LYS A 260 1.68 -30.36 2.41
CA LYS A 260 1.55 -29.45 3.54
C LYS A 260 1.03 -28.08 3.10
N CYS A 261 0.45 -27.34 4.03
CA CYS A 261 0.06 -25.94 3.86
C CYS A 261 0.73 -25.11 4.95
N TYR A 262 1.55 -24.14 4.56
CA TYR A 262 2.13 -23.16 5.46
C TYR A 262 1.32 -21.87 5.41
N ILE A 263 0.85 -21.40 6.57
CA ILE A 263 0.17 -20.12 6.72
C ILE A 263 1.11 -19.20 7.48
N VAL A 264 1.53 -18.11 6.86
CA VAL A 264 2.51 -17.16 7.40
C VAL A 264 1.91 -15.76 7.41
N GLY A 265 2.05 -15.05 8.52
CA GLY A 265 1.64 -13.66 8.65
C GLY A 265 1.77 -13.13 10.08
N PRO A 266 1.68 -11.81 10.28
CA PRO A 266 1.89 -11.17 11.58
C PRO A 266 0.82 -11.57 12.59
N GLU A 267 -0.42 -11.74 12.12
CA GLU A 267 -1.58 -12.04 12.93
C GLU A 267 -2.50 -13.03 12.22
N ILE A 268 -3.10 -13.93 13.01
CA ILE A 268 -3.99 -14.98 12.51
C ILE A 268 -5.37 -14.84 13.12
N HIS A 269 -6.38 -14.69 12.26
CA HIS A 269 -7.76 -14.60 12.71
C HIS A 269 -8.21 -15.92 13.37
N PRO A 270 -8.95 -15.88 14.51
CA PRO A 270 -9.36 -17.08 15.25
C PRO A 270 -10.06 -18.15 14.39
N GLU A 271 -10.92 -17.76 13.47
CA GLU A 271 -11.55 -18.70 12.51
C GLU A 271 -10.55 -19.43 11.59
N VAL A 272 -9.48 -18.75 11.17
CA VAL A 272 -8.42 -19.36 10.34
C VAL A 272 -7.60 -20.33 11.20
N ALA A 273 -7.22 -19.91 12.41
CA ALA A 273 -6.51 -20.75 13.36
C ALA A 273 -7.31 -22.02 13.73
N ALA A 274 -8.61 -21.88 13.98
CA ALA A 274 -9.49 -23.01 14.27
C ALA A 274 -9.53 -24.04 13.13
N LEU A 275 -9.58 -23.60 11.87
CA LEU A 275 -9.53 -24.51 10.72
C LEU A 275 -8.16 -25.15 10.54
N ALA A 276 -7.08 -24.39 10.73
CA ALA A 276 -5.73 -24.93 10.67
C ALA A 276 -5.53 -26.05 11.71
N ASN A 277 -6.03 -25.86 12.93
CA ASN A 277 -5.91 -26.84 14.01
C ASN A 277 -6.70 -28.14 13.77
N LEU A 278 -7.70 -28.14 12.89
CA LEU A 278 -8.46 -29.35 12.53
C LEU A 278 -7.73 -30.24 11.53
N ASP A 279 -6.66 -29.76 10.89
CA ASP A 279 -5.97 -30.45 9.82
C ASP A 279 -4.45 -30.44 10.07
N SER A 280 -3.89 -31.59 10.44
CA SER A 280 -2.46 -31.73 10.76
C SER A 280 -1.52 -31.44 9.58
N SER A 281 -2.03 -31.38 8.35
CA SER A 281 -1.26 -30.97 7.18
C SER A 281 -1.13 -29.44 7.04
N VAL A 282 -1.84 -28.66 7.86
CA VAL A 282 -1.78 -27.20 7.89
C VAL A 282 -0.95 -26.75 9.10
N GLN A 283 0.02 -25.88 8.87
CA GLN A 283 0.87 -25.31 9.91
C GLN A 283 0.83 -23.79 9.85
N VAL A 284 0.54 -23.18 10.98
CA VAL A 284 0.61 -21.72 11.17
C VAL A 284 2.01 -21.39 11.67
N ILE A 285 2.69 -20.50 10.94
CA ILE A 285 4.04 -20.04 11.25
C ILE A 285 3.94 -18.59 11.70
N GLU A 286 4.37 -18.32 12.93
CA GLU A 286 4.49 -16.95 13.43
C GLU A 286 5.54 -16.17 12.63
N GLU A 287 5.25 -14.91 12.34
CA GLU A 287 6.12 -14.09 11.49
C GLU A 287 7.44 -13.74 12.19
N GLY A 288 8.53 -14.06 11.50
CA GLY A 288 9.92 -13.71 11.81
C GLY A 288 10.75 -13.87 10.53
N SER A 289 12.06 -13.61 10.56
CA SER A 289 12.96 -13.71 9.39
C SER A 289 12.94 -15.05 8.63
N ALA A 290 12.22 -16.06 9.16
CA ALA A 290 11.96 -17.34 8.53
C ALA A 290 10.95 -17.31 7.37
N VAL A 291 10.20 -16.23 7.11
CA VAL A 291 9.19 -16.24 6.02
C VAL A 291 9.81 -16.58 4.66
N GLN A 292 10.92 -15.93 4.32
CA GLN A 292 11.65 -16.19 3.07
C GLN A 292 12.11 -17.65 2.99
N GLU A 293 12.50 -18.26 4.12
CA GLU A 293 12.88 -19.68 4.18
C GLU A 293 11.70 -20.60 3.86
N TYR A 294 10.51 -20.34 4.42
CA TYR A 294 9.31 -21.11 4.09
C TYR A 294 8.87 -20.91 2.64
N ILE A 295 8.97 -19.70 2.09
CA ILE A 295 8.71 -19.45 0.67
C ILE A 295 9.67 -20.27 -0.20
N ARG A 296 10.96 -20.27 0.14
CA ARG A 296 12.00 -21.03 -0.58
C ARG A 296 11.79 -22.55 -0.48
N ARG A 297 11.30 -23.07 0.64
CA ARG A 297 10.99 -24.50 0.82
C ARG A 297 9.69 -24.93 0.14
N SER A 298 8.72 -24.03 -0.03
CA SER A 298 7.48 -24.36 -0.72
C SER A 298 7.65 -24.57 -2.22
N LYS A 299 6.85 -25.49 -2.78
CA LYS A 299 6.75 -25.68 -4.24
C LYS A 299 5.91 -24.60 -4.90
N ALA A 300 4.91 -24.08 -4.20
CA ALA A 300 4.06 -23.01 -4.71
C ALA A 300 3.65 -22.00 -3.63
N VAL A 301 3.53 -20.74 -4.00
CA VAL A 301 2.92 -19.67 -3.20
C VAL A 301 1.53 -19.35 -3.74
N VAL A 302 0.57 -19.17 -2.83
CA VAL A 302 -0.80 -18.80 -3.16
C VAL A 302 -0.95 -17.29 -3.09
N ALA A 303 -1.18 -16.66 -4.25
CA ALA A 303 -1.53 -15.25 -4.35
C ALA A 303 -2.99 -15.10 -4.81
N SER A 304 -3.82 -14.41 -4.03
CA SER A 304 -5.22 -14.13 -4.36
C SER A 304 -5.35 -12.77 -5.04
N LEU A 305 -5.89 -12.75 -6.26
CA LEU A 305 -6.20 -11.52 -6.99
C LEU A 305 -7.62 -10.98 -6.69
N ARG A 306 -8.46 -11.76 -6.00
CA ARG A 306 -9.90 -11.45 -5.82
C ARG A 306 -10.17 -10.33 -4.83
N GLU A 307 -9.31 -10.19 -3.83
CA GLU A 307 -9.57 -9.28 -2.70
C GLU A 307 -8.94 -7.89 -2.91
N GLY A 308 -8.06 -7.72 -3.92
CA GLY A 308 -7.34 -6.47 -4.24
C GLY A 308 -6.24 -6.14 -3.22
N CYS A 309 -5.13 -5.55 -3.71
CA CYS A 309 -3.85 -5.28 -3.02
C CYS A 309 -3.23 -6.49 -2.26
N GLY A 310 -1.91 -6.53 -2.10
CA GLY A 310 -1.15 -7.60 -1.42
C GLY A 310 -0.58 -8.68 -2.35
N GLY A 311 -1.32 -9.08 -3.38
CA GLY A 311 -0.98 -10.25 -4.20
C GLY A 311 0.22 -10.06 -5.13
N GLN A 312 0.46 -8.83 -5.61
CA GLN A 312 1.55 -8.57 -6.57
C GLN A 312 2.91 -8.68 -5.90
N LEU A 313 3.05 -8.10 -4.71
CA LEU A 313 4.28 -8.20 -3.93
C LEU A 313 4.64 -9.66 -3.64
N ARG A 314 3.67 -10.49 -3.23
CA ARG A 314 3.91 -11.92 -2.95
C ARG A 314 4.35 -12.72 -4.17
N ILE A 315 3.85 -12.37 -5.36
CA ILE A 315 4.31 -12.99 -6.62
C ILE A 315 5.77 -12.62 -6.88
N LEU A 316 6.15 -11.35 -6.71
CA LEU A 316 7.52 -10.90 -6.89
C LEU A 316 8.48 -11.56 -5.89
N GLU A 317 8.09 -11.64 -4.62
CA GLU A 317 8.84 -12.36 -3.57
C GLU A 317 9.05 -13.83 -3.94
N ALA A 318 7.98 -14.53 -4.37
CA ALA A 318 8.07 -15.92 -4.78
C ALA A 318 9.02 -16.11 -5.97
N TRP A 319 8.93 -15.26 -7.00
CA TRP A 319 9.79 -15.33 -8.17
C TRP A 319 11.26 -15.04 -7.84
N ALA A 320 11.53 -14.03 -7.01
CA ALA A 320 12.89 -13.73 -6.56
C ALA A 320 13.50 -14.93 -5.80
N LEU A 321 12.68 -15.65 -5.03
CA LEU A 321 13.05 -16.85 -4.28
C LEU A 321 12.97 -18.15 -5.10
N ARG A 322 12.71 -18.06 -6.41
CA ARG A 322 12.59 -19.21 -7.34
C ARG A 322 11.53 -20.22 -6.87
N THR A 323 10.42 -19.72 -6.38
CA THR A 323 9.21 -20.47 -6.04
C THR A 323 8.11 -20.15 -7.04
N ARG A 324 7.31 -21.17 -7.39
CA ARG A 324 6.20 -21.02 -8.35
C ARG A 324 4.98 -20.38 -7.70
#